data_AF-A0A643C5H2-F1
#
_entry.id   AF-A0A643C5H2-F1
#
_cell.length_a   1.000
_cell.length_b   1.000
_cell.length_c   1.000
_cell.angle_alpha   90.00
_cell.angle_beta   90.00
_cell.angle_gamma   90.00
#
_symmetry.space_group_name_H-M   'P 1'
#
loop_
_entity.id
_entity.type
_entity.pdbx_description
1 polymer ?
#
loop_
_entity_poly.entity_id
_entity_poly.type
_entity_poly.pdbx_seq_one_letter_code
_entity_poly.pdbx_strand_id
1 'polypeptide(L)' 'MKKKCEKKGVEKEREKREERKQSSSLQSCHNGAHDVSVTDCFAKAGSRPPHCHCCKKDSTRPIRVGCEEGGPVHLDG' A
#
# COMPACT_ATOMS: atom_id res chain seq x y z
N MET A 1 14.84 -24.74 0.60
CA MET A 1 13.81 -24.51 -0.44
C MET A 1 13.42 -23.03 -0.42
N LYS A 2 13.94 -22.22 -1.35
CA LYS A 2 13.68 -20.78 -1.43
C LYS A 2 12.57 -20.54 -2.46
N LYS A 3 11.34 -20.23 -2.03
CA LYS A 3 10.26 -19.88 -2.98
C LYS A 3 10.49 -18.45 -3.48
N LYS A 4 10.97 -18.40 -4.71
CA LYS A 4 11.14 -17.22 -5.58
C LYS A 4 9.75 -16.65 -5.84
N CYS A 5 9.48 -15.40 -5.45
CA CYS A 5 8.28 -14.69 -5.88
C CYS A 5 8.61 -14.07 -7.24
N GLU A 6 8.02 -14.61 -8.30
CA GLU A 6 8.28 -14.21 -9.69
C GLU A 6 7.79 -12.77 -9.96
N LYS A 7 8.66 -11.98 -10.60
CA LYS A 7 8.33 -10.66 -11.14
C LYS A 7 7.52 -10.85 -12.42
N LYS A 8 6.25 -10.42 -12.43
CA LYS A 8 5.54 -10.12 -13.68
C LYS A 8 5.75 -8.63 -13.98
N GLY A 9 6.36 -8.37 -15.13
CA GLY A 9 6.59 -7.03 -15.64
C GLY A 9 5.30 -6.35 -16.08
N VAL A 10 5.22 -5.05 -15.85
CA VAL A 10 4.33 -4.12 -16.56
C VAL A 10 5.08 -2.79 -16.65
N GLU A 11 6.00 -2.70 -17.60
CA GLU A 11 6.33 -1.41 -18.21
C GLU A 11 5.23 -1.08 -19.21
N LYS A 12 4.91 0.22 -19.37
CA LYS A 12 3.83 0.81 -20.21
C LYS A 12 2.48 0.78 -19.45
N GLU A 13 1.90 1.88 -19.01
CA GLU A 13 1.44 3.03 -19.79
C GLU A 13 1.41 4.32 -18.93
N ARG A 14 2.29 5.27 -19.23
CA ARG A 14 2.58 6.47 -18.42
C ARG A 14 1.74 7.71 -18.80
N GLU A 15 0.79 7.66 -19.73
CA GLU A 15 0.24 8.90 -20.30
C GLU A 15 -1.24 8.85 -20.75
N LYS A 16 -2.11 8.05 -20.10
CA LYS A 16 -3.54 8.01 -20.52
C LYS A 16 -4.59 7.91 -19.41
N ARG A 17 -4.20 8.08 -18.15
CA ARG A 17 -5.08 7.85 -16.98
C ARG A 17 -5.39 9.12 -16.18
N GLU A 18 -5.33 10.29 -16.81
CA GLU A 18 -5.72 11.55 -16.15
C GLU A 18 -7.23 11.83 -16.25
N GLU A 19 -7.98 11.11 -17.09
CA GLU A 19 -9.38 11.40 -17.43
C GLU A 19 -10.43 10.40 -16.91
N ARG A 20 -10.08 9.54 -15.93
CA ARG A 20 -11.05 8.77 -15.12
C ARG A 20 -11.05 9.20 -13.65
N LYS A 21 -10.80 10.49 -13.41
CA LYS A 21 -11.11 11.14 -12.13
C LYS A 21 -12.64 11.25 -12.00
N GLN A 22 -13.16 11.01 -10.80
CA GLN A 22 -14.55 11.29 -10.36
C GLN A 22 -15.61 10.21 -10.62
N SER A 23 -15.56 9.10 -9.86
CA SER A 23 -16.80 8.39 -9.50
C SER A 23 -16.84 8.11 -7.98
N SER A 24 -17.29 9.13 -7.26
CA SER A 24 -18.21 9.09 -6.11
C SER A 24 -17.91 8.33 -4.81
N SER A 25 -16.65 8.08 -4.40
CA SER A 25 -16.31 7.88 -2.96
C SER A 25 -14.83 8.05 -2.56
N LEU A 26 -13.96 8.58 -3.44
CA LEU A 26 -12.48 8.59 -3.31
C LEU A 26 -11.88 9.99 -3.01
N GLN A 27 -12.63 10.89 -2.38
CA GLN A 27 -12.35 12.33 -2.47
C GLN A 27 -11.13 12.86 -1.69
N SER A 28 -10.44 12.08 -0.85
CA SER A 28 -9.27 12.61 -0.14
C SER A 28 -8.10 11.63 0.04
N CYS A 29 -7.83 10.77 -0.96
CA CYS A 29 -6.60 9.96 -0.96
C CYS A 29 -5.44 10.71 -1.63
N HIS A 30 -4.36 10.95 -0.89
CA HIS A 30 -3.15 11.63 -1.35
C HIS A 30 -2.00 10.64 -1.52
N ASN A 31 -1.27 10.74 -2.64
CA ASN A 31 -0.03 10.00 -2.83
C ASN A 31 1.13 10.78 -2.21
N GLY A 32 1.98 10.09 -1.45
CA GLY A 32 3.24 10.64 -0.96
C GLY A 32 4.14 10.99 -2.13
N ALA A 33 4.72 12.19 -2.10
CA ALA A 33 5.63 12.68 -3.14
C ALA A 33 7.03 12.04 -3.05
N HIS A 34 7.36 11.46 -1.89
CA HIS A 34 8.67 10.89 -1.61
C HIS A 34 8.52 9.47 -1.09
N ASP A 35 9.55 8.66 -1.36
CA ASP A 35 9.63 7.32 -0.79
C ASP A 35 9.87 7.39 0.71
N VAL A 36 9.11 6.60 1.44
CA VAL A 36 9.24 6.45 2.89
C VAL A 36 9.60 5.01 3.23
N SER A 37 10.27 4.80 4.36
CA SER A 37 10.51 3.47 4.91
C SER A 37 9.22 2.91 5.49
N VAL A 38 8.79 1.75 4.99
CA VAL A 38 7.58 1.04 5.40
C VAL A 38 7.94 -0.38 5.82
N THR A 39 7.38 -0.81 6.95
CA THR A 39 7.46 -2.20 7.40
C THR A 39 6.08 -2.82 7.36
N ASP A 40 5.83 -3.66 6.36
CA ASP A 40 4.57 -4.41 6.28
C ASP A 40 4.58 -5.54 7.32
N CYS A 41 3.50 -5.64 8.09
CA CYS A 41 3.31 -6.68 9.10
C CYS A 41 2.12 -7.57 8.70
N PHE A 42 2.40 -8.82 8.37
CA PHE A 42 1.38 -9.82 8.01
C PHE A 42 1.22 -10.84 9.13
N ALA A 43 -0.01 -11.11 9.57
CA ALA A 43 -0.27 -12.19 10.51
C ALA A 43 0.20 -13.53 9.92
N LYS A 44 0.93 -14.32 10.70
CA LYS A 44 1.30 -15.68 10.30
C LYS A 44 0.04 -16.53 10.24
N ALA A 45 -0.03 -17.40 9.25
CA ALA A 45 -1.10 -18.38 9.16
C ALA A 45 -1.18 -19.21 10.45
N GLY A 46 -2.39 -19.36 10.99
CA GLY A 46 -2.63 -20.09 12.24
C GLY A 46 -2.32 -19.30 13.52
N SER A 47 -1.85 -18.05 13.44
CA SER A 47 -1.78 -17.19 14.63
C SER A 47 -3.19 -16.88 15.14
N ARG A 48 -3.38 -17.00 16.46
CA ARG A 48 -4.64 -16.69 17.13
C ARG A 48 -4.37 -15.79 18.33
N PRO A 49 -5.24 -14.81 18.62
CA PRO A 49 -5.14 -14.03 19.84
C PRO A 49 -5.13 -14.93 21.09
N PRO A 50 -4.42 -14.57 22.18
CA PRO A 50 -3.81 -13.25 22.42
C PRO A 50 -2.39 -13.08 21.84
N HIS A 51 -1.71 -14.18 21.49
CA HIS A 51 -0.33 -14.13 21.00
C HIS A 51 -0.28 -14.24 19.47
N CYS A 52 -0.30 -13.10 18.79
CA CYS A 52 -0.17 -13.03 17.34
C CYS A 52 1.31 -13.03 16.93
N HIS A 53 1.67 -13.89 15.98
CA HIS A 53 2.98 -13.85 15.34
C HIS A 53 2.85 -13.20 13.97
N CYS A 54 3.72 -12.24 13.67
CA CYS A 54 3.72 -11.53 12.39
C CYS A 54 4.99 -11.84 11.57
N CYS A 55 4.84 -11.88 10.25
CA CYS A 55 5.93 -11.75 9.30
C CYS A 55 6.13 -10.27 8.99
N LYS A 56 7.38 -9.80 9.08
CA LYS A 56 7.77 -8.42 8.76
C LYS A 56 8.40 -8.39 7.39
N LYS A 57 8.10 -7.35 6.62
CA LYS A 57 8.75 -7.08 5.33
C LYS A 57 9.03 -5.59 5.21
N ASP A 58 10.30 -5.24 5.18
CA ASP A 58 10.74 -3.86 5.01
C ASP A 58 10.77 -3.48 3.52
N SER A 59 10.43 -2.23 3.24
CA SER A 59 10.34 -1.67 1.89
C SER A 59 10.54 -0.17 1.94
N THR A 60 11.08 0.41 0.87
CA THR A 60 11.10 1.86 0.66
C THR A 60 10.23 2.15 -0.54
N ARG A 61 9.12 2.86 -0.34
CA ARG A 61 8.12 3.11 -1.39
C ARG A 61 7.25 4.34 -1.04
N PRO A 62 6.60 4.99 -2.02
CA PRO A 62 5.60 6.00 -1.70
C PRO A 62 4.37 5.32 -1.08
N ILE A 63 3.70 6.03 -0.17
CA ILE A 63 2.46 5.57 0.45
C ILE A 63 1.28 6.41 -0.05
N ARG A 64 0.08 5.85 -0.02
CA ARG A 64 -1.15 6.59 -0.28
C ARG A 64 -1.95 6.65 1.00
N VAL A 65 -2.43 7.84 1.36
CA VAL A 65 -3.14 8.07 2.62
C VAL A 65 -4.46 8.77 2.36
N GLY A 66 -5.53 8.27 2.96
CA GLY A 66 -6.80 9.00 3.05
C GLY A 66 -6.70 10.05 4.13
N CYS A 67 -7.14 11.27 3.85
CA CYS A 67 -7.16 12.36 4.80
C CYS A 67 -8.60 12.82 5.09
N GLU A 68 -8.91 13.16 6.34
CA GLU A 68 -10.14 13.84 6.73
C GLU A 68 -9.78 14.97 7.71
N GLU A 69 -10.49 16.09 7.65
CA GLU A 69 -10.28 17.27 8.53
C GLU A 69 -8.82 17.74 8.65
N GLY A 70 -8.01 17.52 7.59
CA GLY A 70 -6.60 17.92 7.52
C GLY A 70 -5.59 16.89 8.06
N GLY A 71 -6.03 15.70 8.48
CA GLY A 71 -5.16 14.63 9.00
C GLY A 71 -5.35 13.28 8.29
N PRO A 72 -4.33 12.39 8.28
CA PRO A 72 -4.44 11.07 7.70
C PRO A 72 -5.29 10.14 8.57
N VAL A 73 -6.30 9.50 7.98
CA VAL A 73 -7.23 8.58 8.67
C VAL A 73 -7.06 7.12 8.27
N HIS A 74 -6.59 6.84 7.04
CA HIS A 74 -6.35 5.48 6.58
C HIS A 74 -5.13 5.38 5.65
N LEU A 75 -4.46 4.24 5.67
CA LEU A 75 -3.46 3.88 4.66
C LEU A 75 -4.17 3.16 3.51
N ASP A 76 -4.00 3.67 2.29
CA ASP A 76 -4.52 3.08 1.05
C ASP A 76 -3.40 2.27 0.37
N GLY A 77 -3.72 1.03 -0.04
CA GLY A 77 -2.75 0.01 -0.47
C GLY A 77 -2.77 -0.27 -1.97
#